data_AF-A0A7S6MRU3-F1
#
_entry.id   AF-A0A7S6MRU3-F1
#
_cell.length_a   1.000
_cell.length_b   1.000
_cell.length_c   1.000
_cell.angle_alpha   90.00
_cell.angle_beta   90.00
_cell.angle_gamma   90.00
#
_symmetry.space_group_name_H-M   'P 1'
#
loop_
_entity.id
_entity.type
_entity.pdbx_description
1 polymer ?
#
loop_
_entity_poly.entity_id
_entity_poly.type
_entity_poly.pdbx_seq_one_letter_code
_entity_poly.pdbx_strand_id
1 'polypeptide(L)'
;MAMLEYAIVKGFFVLAVLWSLFLTNPVQANSRSASIVIDADTGAVLHESHADASRYPASLTKMMTLYLLFEAIEHRRMTLDSRMPVSVHAASMPSTNIGLRAGDSISVREAIPALIVRSANDVAAVVAEALGTSEAGFGRMMTEKARKLGMHSTTFRNASGLPNNEQKTTARDMVTLSMRLIKDFSKYYHYFSTQSFSYKGITYKSHNRMVRNMPGVDGLKTGFIRASGFNVATSAKRGNRRLVAVVMGGNTAAARDQHMAQLLDRSFNQGSTQLAGNTATSLAASTDTKKDKILVSKPKSAAAIERGTESSVRSASKPASNSPPQVQKPALQPSNSWSVQIGSYQESDRAHAQAQAAARWVPGEVVVTEVEISNRKMYRARLIGLQEHQARNACQSLTRQGMGCLVVRL
;
A
#
# COMPACT_ATOMS: atom_id res chain seq x y z
N MET A 1 -25.90 54.91 -36.28
CA MET A 1 -24.71 54.08 -36.00
C MET A 1 -24.75 53.47 -34.59
N ALA A 2 -24.89 54.26 -33.52
CA ALA A 2 -24.79 53.78 -32.12
C ALA A 2 -25.59 52.51 -31.72
N MET A 3 -26.79 52.27 -32.28
CA MET A 3 -27.56 51.06 -31.94
C MET A 3 -27.01 49.76 -32.54
N LEU A 4 -26.20 49.81 -33.60
CA LEU A 4 -25.65 48.62 -34.25
C LEU A 4 -24.44 48.06 -33.48
N GLU A 5 -23.57 48.94 -32.97
CA GLU A 5 -22.42 48.56 -32.15
C GLU A 5 -22.84 47.90 -30.83
N TYR A 6 -23.89 48.43 -30.20
CA TYR A 6 -24.40 47.91 -28.93
C TYR A 6 -24.95 46.48 -29.03
N ALA A 7 -25.53 46.11 -30.19
CA ALA A 7 -25.99 44.74 -30.46
C ALA A 7 -24.83 43.76 -30.63
N ILE A 8 -23.77 44.15 -31.35
CA ILE A 8 -22.58 43.31 -31.60
C ILE A 8 -21.83 43.02 -30.31
N VAL A 9 -21.63 44.04 -29.45
CA VAL A 9 -20.95 43.87 -28.15
C VAL A 9 -21.73 42.93 -27.23
N LYS A 10 -23.06 43.03 -27.17
CA LYS A 10 -23.90 42.09 -26.39
C LYS A 10 -23.85 40.67 -26.94
N GLY A 11 -23.85 40.49 -28.27
CA GLY A 11 -23.72 39.18 -28.91
C GLY A 11 -22.42 38.47 -28.52
N PHE A 12 -21.29 39.18 -28.57
CA PHE A 12 -19.99 38.65 -28.13
C PHE A 12 -19.96 38.31 -26.63
N PHE A 13 -20.57 39.13 -25.77
CA PHE A 13 -20.60 38.87 -24.33
C PHE A 13 -21.41 37.61 -23.97
N VAL A 14 -22.55 37.39 -24.63
CA VAL A 14 -23.37 36.18 -24.41
C VAL A 14 -22.66 34.92 -24.93
N LEU A 15 -22.00 34.99 -26.10
CA LEU A 15 -21.20 33.88 -26.62
C LEU A 15 -19.99 33.55 -25.73
N ALA A 16 -19.29 34.56 -25.20
CA ALA A 16 -18.17 34.35 -24.28
C ALA A 16 -18.62 33.69 -22.95
N VAL A 17 -19.75 34.11 -22.38
CA VAL A 17 -20.32 33.48 -21.18
C VAL A 17 -20.74 32.04 -21.46
N LEU A 18 -21.39 31.76 -22.61
CA LEU A 18 -21.75 30.40 -23.01
C LEU A 18 -20.52 29.50 -23.21
N TRP A 19 -19.44 29.99 -23.82
CA TRP A 19 -18.18 29.24 -23.93
C TRP A 19 -17.52 28.98 -22.57
N SER A 20 -17.58 29.93 -21.63
CA SER A 20 -17.02 29.75 -20.28
C SER A 20 -17.70 28.65 -19.46
N LEU A 21 -18.98 28.35 -19.75
CA LEU A 21 -19.74 27.28 -19.09
C LEU A 21 -19.40 25.87 -19.58
N PHE A 22 -18.71 25.71 -20.71
CA PHE A 22 -18.30 24.39 -21.24
C PHE A 22 -16.89 23.96 -20.80
N LEU A 23 -16.15 24.80 -20.06
CA LEU A 23 -14.77 24.52 -19.64
C LEU A 23 -14.63 23.99 -18.21
N THR A 24 -15.71 23.89 -17.44
CA THR A 24 -15.69 23.24 -16.12
C THR A 24 -15.81 21.72 -16.25
N ASN A 25 -14.83 21.07 -16.87
CA ASN A 25 -14.59 19.65 -16.60
C ASN A 25 -14.30 19.53 -15.09
N PRO A 26 -15.12 18.81 -14.30
CA PRO A 26 -14.77 18.59 -12.91
C PRO A 26 -13.46 17.81 -12.90
N VAL A 27 -12.39 18.42 -12.35
CA VAL A 27 -11.15 17.70 -12.08
C VAL A 27 -11.51 16.58 -11.12
N GLN A 28 -11.70 15.38 -11.66
CA GLN A 28 -12.12 14.21 -10.94
C GLN A 28 -10.95 13.81 -10.04
N ALA A 29 -10.92 14.41 -8.85
CA ALA A 29 -9.83 14.29 -7.90
C ALA A 29 -9.54 12.80 -7.71
N ASN A 30 -8.34 12.36 -8.12
CA ASN A 30 -7.96 10.95 -8.14
C ASN A 30 -8.11 10.39 -6.73
N SER A 31 -9.27 9.78 -6.48
CA SER A 31 -9.67 9.43 -5.12
C SER A 31 -8.64 8.42 -4.64
N ARG A 32 -8.08 8.59 -3.44
CA ARG A 32 -7.08 7.63 -2.94
C ARG A 32 -7.64 6.21 -2.89
N SER A 33 -8.97 6.09 -2.78
CA SER A 33 -9.73 4.86 -2.91
C SER A 33 -9.44 4.11 -4.21
N ALA A 34 -9.39 2.79 -4.13
CA ALA A 34 -9.55 1.87 -5.25
C ALA A 34 -10.16 0.58 -4.70
N SER A 35 -11.03 -0.08 -5.46
CA SER A 35 -11.63 -1.35 -5.03
C SER A 35 -11.96 -2.26 -6.20
N ILE A 36 -11.95 -3.56 -5.94
CA ILE A 36 -12.38 -4.61 -6.87
C ILE A 36 -12.92 -5.81 -6.09
N VAL A 37 -13.94 -6.48 -6.63
CA VAL A 37 -14.46 -7.77 -6.15
C VAL A 37 -14.53 -8.74 -7.32
N ILE A 38 -13.97 -9.93 -7.15
CA ILE A 38 -13.97 -11.02 -8.12
C ILE A 38 -14.62 -12.25 -7.50
N ASP A 39 -15.44 -12.93 -8.28
CA ASP A 39 -15.91 -14.29 -8.03
C ASP A 39 -14.77 -15.29 -8.28
N ALA A 40 -14.36 -16.03 -7.26
CA ALA A 40 -13.12 -16.80 -7.30
C ALA A 40 -13.19 -18.02 -8.23
N ASP A 41 -14.40 -18.56 -8.42
CA ASP A 41 -14.63 -19.80 -9.16
C ASP A 41 -14.81 -19.52 -10.65
N THR A 42 -15.48 -18.41 -11.01
CA THR A 42 -15.74 -17.99 -12.40
C THR A 42 -14.73 -16.97 -12.95
N GLY A 43 -14.04 -16.23 -12.08
CA GLY A 43 -13.20 -15.09 -12.47
C GLY A 43 -13.98 -13.81 -12.81
N ALA A 44 -15.30 -13.80 -12.66
CA ALA A 44 -16.14 -12.65 -12.99
C ALA A 44 -15.85 -11.45 -12.05
N VAL A 45 -15.65 -10.26 -12.63
CA VAL A 45 -15.58 -9.02 -11.86
C VAL A 45 -17.00 -8.58 -11.49
N LEU A 46 -17.30 -8.55 -10.19
CA LEU A 46 -18.62 -8.20 -9.65
C LEU A 46 -18.74 -6.72 -9.29
N HIS A 47 -17.60 -6.09 -9.01
CA HIS A 47 -17.48 -4.66 -8.74
C HIS A 47 -16.05 -4.22 -9.06
N GLU A 48 -15.88 -3.04 -9.65
CA GLU A 48 -14.61 -2.33 -9.67
C GLU A 48 -14.78 -0.82 -9.58
N SER A 49 -13.81 -0.14 -8.99
CA SER A 49 -13.70 1.32 -8.98
C SER A 49 -12.22 1.70 -8.87
N HIS A 50 -11.71 2.40 -9.88
CA HIS A 50 -10.29 2.78 -9.99
C HIS A 50 -9.34 1.58 -9.83
N ALA A 51 -9.76 0.38 -10.24
CA ALA A 51 -9.07 -0.88 -9.91
C ALA A 51 -7.63 -0.95 -10.46
N ASP A 52 -7.37 -0.29 -11.59
CA ASP A 52 -6.07 -0.17 -12.27
C ASP A 52 -5.27 1.09 -11.89
N ALA A 53 -5.81 1.94 -11.01
CA ALA A 53 -5.12 3.15 -10.62
C ALA A 53 -3.87 2.82 -9.77
N SER A 54 -2.75 3.49 -10.04
CA SER A 54 -1.50 3.27 -9.32
C SER A 54 -1.63 3.65 -7.84
N ARG A 55 -1.27 2.72 -6.94
CA ARG A 55 -1.33 2.85 -5.48
C ARG A 55 -0.05 2.31 -4.83
N TYR A 56 0.23 2.77 -3.61
CA TYR A 56 1.26 2.15 -2.77
C TYR A 56 0.66 0.91 -2.06
N PRO A 57 1.29 -0.28 -2.14
CA PRO A 57 0.73 -1.51 -1.56
C PRO A 57 0.68 -1.51 -0.03
N ALA A 58 1.61 -0.81 0.63
CA ALA A 58 1.91 -0.99 2.06
C ALA A 58 2.12 -2.48 2.39
N SER A 59 1.79 -2.93 3.60
CA SER A 59 1.97 -4.33 4.03
C SER A 59 1.18 -5.39 3.24
N LEU A 60 0.35 -5.02 2.24
CA LEU A 60 -0.15 -5.99 1.26
C LEU A 60 1.01 -6.66 0.48
N THR A 61 2.14 -5.97 0.36
CA THR A 61 3.42 -6.48 -0.17
C THR A 61 3.83 -7.83 0.43
N LYS A 62 3.55 -8.05 1.72
CA LYS A 62 3.86 -9.32 2.41
C LYS A 62 3.09 -10.52 1.87
N MET A 63 2.02 -10.32 1.09
CA MET A 63 1.36 -11.39 0.34
C MET A 63 2.30 -12.00 -0.71
N MET A 64 3.12 -11.19 -1.39
CA MET A 64 4.11 -11.69 -2.35
C MET A 64 5.32 -12.33 -1.63
N THR A 65 5.70 -11.79 -0.47
CA THR A 65 6.74 -12.39 0.40
C THR A 65 6.32 -13.80 0.85
N LEU A 66 5.07 -13.96 1.28
CA LEU A 66 4.48 -15.27 1.62
C LEU A 66 4.35 -16.18 0.38
N TYR A 67 3.94 -15.64 -0.77
CA TYR A 67 3.87 -16.39 -2.03
C TYR A 67 5.22 -17.03 -2.37
N LEU A 68 6.32 -16.26 -2.35
CA LEU A 68 7.66 -16.76 -2.65
C LEU A 68 8.20 -17.71 -1.58
N LEU A 69 7.80 -17.54 -0.32
CA LEU A 69 8.14 -18.46 0.77
C LEU A 69 7.41 -19.80 0.61
N PHE A 70 6.11 -19.81 0.32
CA PHE A 70 5.36 -21.04 0.03
C PHE A 70 5.89 -21.75 -1.22
N GLU A 71 6.27 -21.01 -2.27
CA GLU A 71 6.93 -21.56 -3.45
C GLU A 71 8.30 -22.20 -3.12
N ALA A 72 9.05 -21.65 -2.16
CA ALA A 72 10.29 -22.25 -1.69
C ALA A 72 10.04 -23.56 -0.92
N ILE A 73 8.94 -23.66 -0.18
CA ILE A 73 8.57 -24.88 0.56
C ILE A 73 8.09 -25.98 -0.41
N GLU A 74 7.18 -25.68 -1.34
CA GLU A 74 6.70 -26.69 -2.31
C GLU A 74 7.84 -27.19 -3.23
N HIS A 75 8.78 -26.31 -3.60
CA HIS A 75 9.97 -26.70 -4.37
C HIS A 75 11.08 -27.33 -3.51
N ARG A 76 10.81 -27.65 -2.22
CA ARG A 76 11.74 -28.26 -1.25
C ARG A 76 13.06 -27.51 -1.04
N ARG A 77 13.12 -26.22 -1.40
CA ARG A 77 14.25 -25.32 -1.11
C ARG A 77 14.25 -24.86 0.35
N MET A 78 13.10 -24.96 1.01
CA MET A 78 12.92 -24.79 2.45
C MET A 78 11.94 -25.84 2.98
N THR A 79 11.98 -26.08 4.29
CA THR A 79 10.92 -26.76 5.05
C THR A 79 10.35 -25.79 6.08
N LEU A 80 9.29 -26.18 6.79
CA LEU A 80 8.78 -25.38 7.91
C LEU A 80 9.83 -25.22 9.03
N ASP A 81 10.74 -26.18 9.17
CA ASP A 81 11.74 -26.22 10.25
C ASP A 81 13.09 -25.62 9.83
N SER A 82 13.24 -25.23 8.56
CA SER A 82 14.39 -24.44 8.09
C SER A 82 14.55 -23.17 8.93
N ARG A 83 15.74 -23.01 9.53
CA ARG A 83 16.15 -21.81 10.26
C ARG A 83 16.69 -20.76 9.30
N MET A 84 16.24 -19.53 9.45
CA MET A 84 16.73 -18.36 8.73
C MET A 84 17.47 -17.45 9.72
N PRO A 85 18.75 -17.09 9.46
CA PRO A 85 19.52 -16.23 10.34
C PRO A 85 18.99 -14.78 10.33
N VAL A 86 19.09 -14.10 11.46
CA VAL A 86 18.69 -12.70 11.59
C VAL A 86 19.91 -11.81 11.39
N SER A 87 19.93 -11.02 10.32
CA SER A 87 20.96 -10.02 10.07
C SER A 87 20.79 -8.76 10.93
N VAL A 88 21.82 -7.91 10.94
CA VAL A 88 21.73 -6.55 11.51
C VAL A 88 20.69 -5.70 10.78
N HIS A 89 20.58 -5.84 9.45
CA HIS A 89 19.55 -5.14 8.65
C HIS A 89 18.15 -5.55 9.11
N ALA A 90 17.87 -6.85 9.14
CA ALA A 90 16.57 -7.38 9.57
C ALA A 90 16.19 -6.98 11.00
N ALA A 91 17.14 -7.02 11.94
CA ALA A 91 16.92 -6.55 13.31
C ALA A 91 16.67 -5.03 13.41
N SER A 92 17.19 -4.23 12.47
CA SER A 92 17.03 -2.77 12.44
C SER A 92 15.70 -2.27 11.85
N MET A 93 14.88 -3.17 11.26
CA MET A 93 13.71 -2.79 10.48
C MET A 93 12.69 -1.96 11.29
N PRO A 94 12.15 -0.85 10.73
CA PRO A 94 11.35 0.08 11.51
C PRO A 94 9.88 -0.35 11.65
N SER A 95 9.39 -0.30 12.90
CA SER A 95 7.97 -0.46 13.31
C SER A 95 7.33 -1.81 12.95
N THR A 96 6.27 -2.18 13.69
CA THR A 96 5.49 -3.42 13.46
C THR A 96 6.36 -4.66 13.29
N ASN A 97 7.09 -5.00 14.37
CA ASN A 97 8.05 -6.11 14.47
C ASN A 97 7.62 -7.14 15.53
N ILE A 98 8.37 -8.24 15.62
CA ILE A 98 8.39 -9.16 16.78
C ILE A 98 9.64 -9.00 17.67
N GLY A 99 10.63 -8.21 17.24
CA GLY A 99 11.81 -7.88 18.05
C GLY A 99 12.95 -8.89 17.89
N LEU A 100 13.16 -9.36 16.66
CA LEU A 100 14.30 -10.22 16.33
C LEU A 100 15.64 -9.51 16.63
N ARG A 101 16.61 -10.26 17.15
CA ARG A 101 17.97 -9.77 17.45
C ARG A 101 18.94 -10.28 16.40
N ALA A 102 19.91 -9.45 15.99
CA ALA A 102 20.96 -9.90 15.08
C ALA A 102 21.74 -11.08 15.69
N GLY A 103 22.00 -12.11 14.89
CA GLY A 103 22.62 -13.36 15.36
C GLY A 103 21.65 -14.44 15.87
N ASP A 104 20.39 -14.10 16.17
CA ASP A 104 19.34 -15.11 16.36
C ASP A 104 19.04 -15.85 15.03
N SER A 105 18.21 -16.88 15.09
CA SER A 105 17.48 -17.39 13.92
C SER A 105 15.99 -17.57 14.22
N ILE A 106 15.18 -17.56 13.16
CA ILE A 106 13.74 -17.85 13.21
C ILE A 106 13.42 -18.97 12.21
N SER A 107 12.54 -19.90 12.58
CA SER A 107 12.08 -20.94 11.65
C SER A 107 11.06 -20.40 10.66
N VAL A 108 10.93 -21.03 9.49
CA VAL A 108 9.85 -20.74 8.53
C VAL A 108 8.46 -20.88 9.18
N ARG A 109 8.29 -21.89 10.04
CA ARG A 109 7.09 -22.15 10.86
C ARG A 109 6.69 -20.96 11.75
N GLU A 110 7.66 -20.28 12.34
CA GLU A 110 7.44 -19.06 13.15
C GLU A 110 7.28 -17.81 12.28
N ALA A 111 7.96 -17.74 11.13
CA ALA A 111 7.94 -16.59 10.24
C ALA A 111 6.56 -16.37 9.56
N ILE A 112 5.91 -17.45 9.12
CA ILE A 112 4.59 -17.40 8.46
C ILE A 112 3.53 -16.65 9.32
N PRO A 113 3.21 -17.07 10.56
CA PRO A 113 2.24 -16.36 11.39
C PRO A 113 2.71 -14.95 11.79
N ALA A 114 4.02 -14.70 11.93
CA ALA A 114 4.52 -13.35 12.20
C ALA A 114 4.29 -12.38 11.02
N LEU A 115 4.45 -12.83 9.78
CA LEU A 115 4.12 -12.05 8.57
C LEU A 115 2.62 -11.79 8.42
N ILE A 116 1.78 -12.76 8.77
CA ILE A 116 0.32 -12.69 8.62
C ILE A 116 -0.31 -11.86 9.76
N VAL A 117 -0.15 -12.31 11.00
CA VAL A 117 -0.81 -11.79 12.20
C VAL A 117 -0.21 -10.46 12.62
N ARG A 118 1.09 -10.46 12.94
CA ARG A 118 1.78 -9.25 13.44
C ARG A 118 2.06 -8.24 12.34
N SER A 119 2.18 -8.72 11.09
CA SER A 119 2.67 -7.96 9.94
C SER A 119 4.15 -7.55 10.06
N ALA A 120 4.95 -8.41 10.70
CA ALA A 120 6.35 -8.23 11.10
C ALA A 120 7.28 -7.73 9.97
N ASN A 121 7.92 -6.56 10.13
CA ASN A 121 8.87 -6.02 9.15
C ASN A 121 10.25 -6.66 9.26
N ASP A 122 10.74 -6.87 10.48
CA ASP A 122 11.95 -7.65 10.80
C ASP A 122 11.92 -9.04 10.15
N VAL A 123 10.85 -9.81 10.34
CA VAL A 123 10.68 -11.14 9.73
C VAL A 123 10.62 -11.08 8.20
N ALA A 124 10.05 -10.02 7.62
CA ALA A 124 9.99 -9.87 6.16
C ALA A 124 11.39 -9.67 5.56
N ALA A 125 12.28 -8.92 6.23
CA ALA A 125 13.66 -8.80 5.83
C ALA A 125 14.42 -10.14 5.96
N VAL A 126 14.22 -10.89 7.05
CA VAL A 126 14.83 -12.23 7.20
C VAL A 126 14.44 -13.17 6.04
N VAL A 127 13.15 -13.26 5.71
CA VAL A 127 12.68 -14.09 4.58
C VAL A 127 13.25 -13.61 3.26
N ALA A 128 13.40 -12.29 3.08
CA ALA A 128 13.98 -11.71 1.88
C ALA A 128 15.46 -12.06 1.69
N GLU A 129 16.25 -11.95 2.76
CA GLU A 129 17.68 -12.28 2.77
C GLU A 129 17.90 -13.79 2.57
N ALA A 130 17.09 -14.63 3.23
CA ALA A 130 17.19 -16.09 3.10
C ALA A 130 16.80 -16.62 1.71
N LEU A 131 15.90 -15.94 0.98
CA LEU A 131 15.41 -16.39 -0.33
C LEU A 131 16.03 -15.66 -1.53
N GLY A 132 16.48 -14.41 -1.36
CA GLY A 132 16.98 -13.55 -2.43
C GLY A 132 18.35 -12.94 -2.17
N THR A 133 19.11 -13.48 -1.20
CA THR A 133 20.46 -13.07 -0.77
C THR A 133 20.54 -11.67 -0.15
N SER A 134 19.60 -10.77 -0.45
CA SER A 134 19.43 -9.43 0.10
C SER A 134 17.98 -8.98 -0.09
N GLU A 135 17.49 -8.04 0.73
CA GLU A 135 16.11 -7.53 0.54
C GLU A 135 15.92 -6.85 -0.83
N ALA A 136 16.94 -6.18 -1.37
CA ALA A 136 16.92 -5.60 -2.71
C ALA A 136 16.90 -6.66 -3.83
N GLY A 137 17.61 -7.77 -3.66
CA GLY A 137 17.56 -8.94 -4.56
C GLY A 137 16.18 -9.58 -4.57
N PHE A 138 15.63 -9.82 -3.38
CA PHE A 138 14.28 -10.34 -3.22
C PHE A 138 13.21 -9.40 -3.82
N GLY A 139 13.34 -8.08 -3.68
CA GLY A 139 12.44 -7.10 -4.32
C GLY A 139 12.39 -7.23 -5.85
N ARG A 140 13.52 -7.58 -6.50
CA ARG A 140 13.55 -7.91 -7.94
C ARG A 140 12.79 -9.22 -8.21
N MET A 141 13.08 -10.29 -7.47
CA MET A 141 12.38 -11.57 -7.59
C MET A 141 10.86 -11.45 -7.40
N MET A 142 10.41 -10.64 -6.43
CA MET A 142 9.00 -10.31 -6.21
C MET A 142 8.36 -9.62 -7.42
N THR A 143 9.09 -8.70 -8.06
CA THR A 143 8.61 -7.99 -9.26
C THR A 143 8.56 -8.91 -10.48
N GLU A 144 9.58 -9.74 -10.67
CA GLU A 144 9.59 -10.78 -11.72
C GLU A 144 8.46 -11.78 -11.53
N LYS A 145 8.19 -12.20 -10.27
CA LYS A 145 7.06 -13.05 -9.95
C LYS A 145 5.73 -12.35 -10.25
N ALA A 146 5.58 -11.08 -9.87
CA ALA A 146 4.40 -10.28 -10.20
C ALA A 146 4.12 -10.30 -11.71
N ARG A 147 5.12 -10.04 -12.56
CA ARG A 147 4.99 -10.15 -14.03
C ARG A 147 4.56 -11.55 -14.49
N LYS A 148 5.16 -12.61 -13.93
CA LYS A 148 4.81 -14.02 -14.23
C LYS A 148 3.38 -14.39 -13.80
N LEU A 149 2.81 -13.70 -12.80
CA LEU A 149 1.42 -13.87 -12.36
C LEU A 149 0.41 -12.95 -13.08
N GLY A 150 0.85 -12.19 -14.10
CA GLY A 150 -0.02 -11.24 -14.82
C GLY A 150 -0.24 -9.90 -14.11
N MET A 151 0.46 -9.64 -13.00
CA MET A 151 0.43 -8.36 -12.28
C MET A 151 1.36 -7.37 -12.98
N HIS A 152 0.94 -6.84 -14.14
CA HIS A 152 1.80 -6.02 -14.99
C HIS A 152 2.09 -4.61 -14.43
N SER A 153 1.24 -4.11 -13.54
CA SER A 153 1.28 -2.76 -12.97
C SER A 153 1.89 -2.70 -11.56
N THR A 154 2.41 -3.83 -11.05
CA THR A 154 3.05 -3.92 -9.73
C THR A 154 4.57 -3.89 -9.80
N THR A 155 5.22 -3.06 -8.99
CA THR A 155 6.67 -3.11 -8.76
C THR A 155 6.92 -3.22 -7.27
N PHE A 156 7.70 -4.20 -6.86
CA PHE A 156 8.16 -4.38 -5.48
C PHE A 156 9.62 -3.95 -5.35
N ARG A 157 9.97 -3.35 -4.21
CA ARG A 157 11.33 -2.88 -3.89
C ARG A 157 11.82 -3.36 -2.53
N ASN A 158 10.93 -3.86 -1.67
CA ASN A 158 11.24 -4.45 -0.38
C ASN A 158 10.21 -5.53 -0.03
N ALA A 159 10.53 -6.41 0.92
CA ALA A 159 9.65 -7.53 1.30
C ALA A 159 8.54 -7.13 2.29
N SER A 160 8.70 -5.97 2.92
CA SER A 160 7.85 -5.51 4.02
C SER A 160 6.65 -4.67 3.57
N GLY A 161 6.76 -3.94 2.45
CA GLY A 161 5.81 -2.90 2.08
C GLY A 161 6.12 -1.53 2.68
N LEU A 162 7.32 -1.34 3.26
CA LEU A 162 7.78 -0.04 3.76
C LEU A 162 7.90 0.99 2.62
N PRO A 163 7.85 2.31 2.93
CA PRO A 163 7.83 3.35 1.92
C PRO A 163 9.01 3.30 0.94
N ASN A 164 8.69 3.23 -0.34
CA ASN A 164 9.62 3.42 -1.45
C ASN A 164 8.80 4.00 -2.63
N ASN A 165 9.29 5.06 -3.28
CA ASN A 165 8.53 5.78 -4.31
C ASN A 165 8.29 4.96 -5.58
N GLU A 166 9.15 4.00 -5.88
CA GLU A 166 9.05 3.11 -7.04
C GLU A 166 8.20 1.86 -6.77
N GLN A 167 7.86 1.60 -5.50
CA GLN A 167 7.03 0.46 -5.11
C GLN A 167 5.54 0.78 -5.34
N LYS A 168 4.95 0.16 -6.36
CA LYS A 168 3.58 0.43 -6.84
C LYS A 168 2.80 -0.85 -7.04
N THR A 169 1.48 -0.74 -7.05
CA THR A 169 0.53 -1.81 -7.40
C THR A 169 -0.78 -1.19 -7.86
N THR A 170 -1.68 -2.01 -8.38
CA THR A 170 -3.10 -1.69 -8.54
C THR A 170 -3.95 -2.56 -7.60
N ALA A 171 -5.25 -2.29 -7.49
CA ALA A 171 -6.16 -3.18 -6.77
C ALA A 171 -6.42 -4.46 -7.59
N ARG A 172 -6.43 -4.37 -8.94
CA ARG A 172 -6.53 -5.51 -9.85
C ARG A 172 -5.37 -6.49 -9.67
N ASP A 173 -4.13 -5.98 -9.60
CA ASP A 173 -2.95 -6.82 -9.37
C ASP A 173 -2.97 -7.49 -7.98
N MET A 174 -3.47 -6.78 -6.95
CA MET A 174 -3.58 -7.32 -5.59
C MET A 174 -4.68 -8.38 -5.46
N VAL A 175 -5.79 -8.29 -6.22
CA VAL A 175 -6.80 -9.36 -6.23
C VAL A 175 -6.28 -10.57 -7.01
N THR A 176 -5.53 -10.37 -8.10
CA THR A 176 -4.79 -11.44 -8.80
C THR A 176 -3.85 -12.17 -7.84
N LEU A 177 -3.00 -11.45 -7.09
CA LEU A 177 -2.11 -12.07 -6.10
C LEU A 177 -2.87 -12.87 -5.02
N SER A 178 -4.01 -12.34 -4.56
CA SER A 178 -4.86 -13.00 -3.56
C SER A 178 -5.47 -14.29 -4.11
N MET A 179 -5.96 -14.27 -5.36
CA MET A 179 -6.43 -15.46 -6.09
C MET A 179 -5.34 -16.51 -6.27
N ARG A 180 -4.12 -16.11 -6.64
CA ARG A 180 -2.98 -17.01 -6.80
C ARG A 180 -2.56 -17.64 -5.47
N LEU A 181 -2.53 -16.89 -4.37
CA LEU A 181 -2.28 -17.44 -3.03
C LEU A 181 -3.30 -18.51 -2.60
N ILE A 182 -4.58 -18.31 -2.90
CA ILE A 182 -5.65 -19.29 -2.60
C ILE A 182 -5.49 -20.55 -3.44
N LYS A 183 -5.25 -20.39 -4.75
CA LYS A 183 -5.24 -21.49 -5.73
C LYS A 183 -3.96 -22.32 -5.67
N ASP A 184 -2.80 -21.66 -5.66
CA ASP A 184 -1.50 -22.32 -5.80
C ASP A 184 -1.01 -22.90 -4.47
N PHE A 185 -1.43 -22.30 -3.34
CA PHE A 185 -0.98 -22.65 -1.99
C PHE A 185 -2.15 -22.95 -1.05
N SER A 186 -3.20 -23.61 -1.55
CA SER A 186 -4.40 -24.01 -0.78
C SER A 186 -4.07 -24.71 0.54
N LYS A 187 -3.05 -25.57 0.55
CA LYS A 187 -2.47 -26.24 1.72
C LYS A 187 -2.01 -25.29 2.83
N TYR A 188 -1.45 -24.13 2.46
CA TYR A 188 -0.96 -23.09 3.39
C TYR A 188 -1.96 -21.96 3.61
N TYR A 189 -3.02 -21.87 2.79
CA TYR A 189 -3.99 -20.79 2.86
C TYR A 189 -4.67 -20.66 4.23
N HIS A 190 -4.82 -21.77 4.96
CA HIS A 190 -5.34 -21.79 6.32
C HIS A 190 -4.62 -20.84 7.30
N TYR A 191 -3.34 -20.50 7.06
CA TYR A 191 -2.64 -19.54 7.92
C TYR A 191 -3.25 -18.13 7.87
N PHE A 192 -3.91 -17.72 6.78
CA PHE A 192 -4.45 -16.36 6.64
C PHE A 192 -5.65 -16.06 7.56
N SER A 193 -6.31 -17.08 8.11
CA SER A 193 -7.36 -16.94 9.12
C SER A 193 -6.84 -16.87 10.56
N THR A 194 -5.52 -17.01 10.77
CA THR A 194 -4.89 -16.97 12.11
C THR A 194 -5.15 -15.63 12.80
N GLN A 195 -5.83 -15.66 13.96
CA GLN A 195 -6.18 -14.45 14.70
C GLN A 195 -5.12 -14.02 15.75
N SER A 196 -4.29 -14.95 16.21
CA SER A 196 -3.18 -14.70 17.14
C SER A 196 -2.08 -15.76 17.02
N PHE A 197 -0.86 -15.42 17.42
CA PHE A 197 0.22 -16.38 17.64
C PHE A 197 1.13 -15.89 18.77
N SER A 198 1.94 -16.80 19.33
CA SER A 198 2.91 -16.47 20.39
C SER A 198 4.32 -16.74 19.89
N TYR A 199 5.27 -15.87 20.25
CA TYR A 199 6.69 -16.01 19.95
C TYR A 199 7.51 -15.51 21.13
N LYS A 200 8.47 -16.32 21.60
CA LYS A 200 9.29 -16.05 22.80
C LYS A 200 8.47 -15.51 24.00
N GLY A 201 7.33 -16.14 24.29
CA GLY A 201 6.42 -15.77 25.39
C GLY A 201 5.48 -14.58 25.13
N ILE A 202 5.64 -13.84 24.03
CA ILE A 202 4.80 -12.69 23.68
C ILE A 202 3.69 -13.12 22.70
N THR A 203 2.43 -12.87 23.06
CA THR A 203 1.26 -13.16 22.20
C THR A 203 0.87 -11.93 21.38
N TYR A 204 0.90 -12.06 20.06
CA TYR A 204 0.49 -11.03 19.11
C TYR A 204 -0.92 -11.31 18.57
N LYS A 205 -1.73 -10.26 18.42
CA LYS A 205 -3.10 -10.33 17.84
C LYS A 205 -3.13 -9.75 16.43
N SER A 206 -3.99 -10.30 15.58
CA SER A 206 -4.09 -9.93 14.16
C SER A 206 -4.69 -8.54 13.96
N HIS A 207 -4.11 -7.79 13.01
CA HIS A 207 -4.69 -6.53 12.50
C HIS A 207 -5.88 -6.76 11.57
N ASN A 208 -6.12 -7.98 11.09
CA ASN A 208 -7.20 -8.29 10.17
C ASN A 208 -8.52 -8.51 10.94
N ARG A 209 -9.24 -7.41 11.21
CA ARG A 209 -10.53 -7.46 11.92
C ARG A 209 -11.62 -8.14 11.11
N MET A 210 -11.52 -8.20 9.77
CA MET A 210 -12.53 -8.83 8.92
C MET A 210 -12.68 -10.33 9.24
N VAL A 211 -11.57 -11.04 9.45
CA VAL A 211 -11.54 -12.48 9.81
C VAL A 211 -12.26 -12.77 11.14
N ARG A 212 -12.31 -11.81 12.07
CA ARG A 212 -13.03 -11.96 13.34
C ARG A 212 -14.47 -11.45 13.27
N ASN A 213 -14.70 -10.38 12.53
CA ASN A 213 -15.94 -9.60 12.62
C ASN A 213 -16.94 -9.89 11.47
N MET A 214 -16.53 -10.56 10.38
CA MET A 214 -17.39 -10.81 9.22
C MET A 214 -17.51 -12.32 8.92
N PRO A 215 -18.72 -12.91 9.01
CA PRO A 215 -18.94 -14.33 8.71
C PRO A 215 -18.50 -14.72 7.30
N GLY A 216 -17.77 -15.84 7.23
CA GLY A 216 -17.21 -16.40 6.01
C GLY A 216 -15.85 -15.83 5.58
N VAL A 217 -15.33 -14.78 6.22
CA VAL A 217 -14.00 -14.23 5.90
C VAL A 217 -12.87 -15.09 6.48
N ASP A 218 -11.96 -15.54 5.62
CA ASP A 218 -10.84 -16.42 5.98
C ASP A 218 -9.46 -15.87 5.59
N GLY A 219 -9.39 -14.61 5.12
CA GLY A 219 -8.11 -13.96 4.77
C GLY A 219 -8.28 -12.49 4.35
N LEU A 220 -7.27 -11.88 3.72
CA LEU A 220 -5.87 -12.30 3.68
C LEU A 220 -5.02 -11.32 4.49
N LYS A 221 -4.97 -10.05 4.09
CA LYS A 221 -3.97 -9.12 4.62
C LYS A 221 -4.46 -7.68 4.66
N THR A 222 -4.14 -6.98 5.75
CA THR A 222 -4.25 -5.53 5.87
C THR A 222 -2.90 -4.83 5.64
N GLY A 223 -2.94 -3.58 5.18
CA GLY A 223 -1.77 -2.70 5.05
C GLY A 223 -2.11 -1.24 5.33
N PHE A 224 -1.11 -0.47 5.79
CA PHE A 224 -1.23 0.97 5.98
C PHE A 224 0.15 1.64 5.91
N ILE A 225 0.26 2.67 5.07
CA ILE A 225 1.23 3.77 5.22
C ILE A 225 0.50 5.09 4.96
N ARG A 226 1.02 6.23 5.45
CA ARG A 226 0.38 7.55 5.24
C ARG A 226 0.14 7.88 3.75
N ALA A 227 1.01 7.41 2.87
CA ALA A 227 0.91 7.63 1.43
C ALA A 227 -0.14 6.72 0.73
N SER A 228 -0.52 5.59 1.34
CA SER A 228 -1.53 4.67 0.78
C SER A 228 -2.92 4.84 1.39
N GLY A 229 -3.01 5.36 2.61
CA GLY A 229 -4.21 5.16 3.44
C GLY A 229 -4.32 3.70 3.91
N PHE A 230 -5.50 3.30 4.38
CA PHE A 230 -5.78 1.97 4.90
C PHE A 230 -6.21 1.03 3.76
N ASN A 231 -5.44 -0.06 3.60
CA ASN A 231 -5.66 -1.09 2.58
C ASN A 231 -6.05 -2.43 3.24
N VAL A 232 -6.81 -3.26 2.52
CA VAL A 232 -7.10 -4.66 2.86
C VAL A 232 -7.39 -5.48 1.60
N ALA A 233 -6.84 -6.69 1.55
CA ALA A 233 -7.22 -7.77 0.65
C ALA A 233 -7.91 -8.86 1.47
N THR A 234 -9.08 -9.31 1.02
CA THR A 234 -9.97 -10.19 1.75
C THR A 234 -10.50 -11.29 0.83
N SER A 235 -10.66 -12.50 1.36
CA SER A 235 -11.53 -13.51 0.75
C SER A 235 -12.61 -13.89 1.75
N ALA A 236 -13.79 -14.18 1.21
CA ALA A 236 -14.93 -14.70 1.95
C ALA A 236 -15.55 -15.88 1.20
N LYS A 237 -16.00 -16.91 1.94
CA LYS A 237 -16.76 -18.03 1.39
C LYS A 237 -18.12 -18.13 2.09
N ARG A 238 -19.19 -18.27 1.30
CA ARG A 238 -20.57 -18.52 1.78
C ARG A 238 -21.18 -19.64 0.95
N GLY A 239 -21.55 -20.75 1.61
CA GLY A 239 -21.88 -22.00 0.92
C GLY A 239 -20.70 -22.44 0.04
N ASN A 240 -20.97 -22.79 -1.22
CA ASN A 240 -19.92 -23.15 -2.18
C ASN A 240 -19.21 -21.94 -2.82
N ARG A 241 -19.79 -20.74 -2.79
CA ARG A 241 -19.28 -19.57 -3.52
C ARG A 241 -18.19 -18.85 -2.73
N ARG A 242 -17.02 -18.61 -3.36
CA ARG A 242 -15.95 -17.78 -2.80
C ARG A 242 -15.82 -16.46 -3.57
N LEU A 243 -15.72 -15.36 -2.82
CA LEU A 243 -15.36 -14.05 -3.35
C LEU A 243 -13.96 -13.64 -2.86
N VAL A 244 -13.25 -12.87 -3.68
CA VAL A 244 -12.00 -12.20 -3.30
C VAL A 244 -12.12 -10.73 -3.65
N ALA A 245 -11.80 -9.87 -2.69
CA ALA A 245 -12.01 -8.44 -2.78
C ALA A 245 -10.78 -7.68 -2.26
N VAL A 246 -10.51 -6.53 -2.87
CA VAL A 246 -9.46 -5.60 -2.43
C VAL A 246 -10.06 -4.21 -2.28
N VAL A 247 -9.73 -3.53 -1.18
CA VAL A 247 -9.98 -2.11 -0.95
C VAL A 247 -8.66 -1.46 -0.56
N MET A 248 -8.26 -0.43 -1.30
CA MET A 248 -7.10 0.41 -1.03
C MET A 248 -7.55 1.85 -0.78
N GLY A 249 -6.76 2.65 -0.06
CA GLY A 249 -7.04 4.09 0.05
C GLY A 249 -8.05 4.54 1.10
N GLY A 250 -8.46 3.67 2.03
CA GLY A 250 -9.42 4.05 3.07
C GLY A 250 -8.87 5.12 4.02
N ASN A 251 -9.73 6.05 4.46
CA ASN A 251 -9.36 7.13 5.39
C ASN A 251 -9.05 6.62 6.80
N THR A 252 -9.80 5.62 7.28
CA THR A 252 -9.57 4.94 8.56
C THR A 252 -9.67 3.44 8.37
N ALA A 253 -9.09 2.66 9.30
CA ALA A 253 -9.26 1.21 9.30
C ALA A 253 -10.74 0.80 9.39
N ALA A 254 -11.57 1.55 10.14
CA ALA A 254 -13.00 1.24 10.30
C ALA A 254 -13.80 1.49 9.01
N ALA A 255 -13.61 2.65 8.38
CA ALA A 255 -14.27 2.97 7.11
C ALA A 255 -13.87 1.99 5.98
N ARG A 256 -12.60 1.57 5.94
CA ARG A 256 -12.12 0.51 5.05
C ARG A 256 -12.84 -0.81 5.29
N ASP A 257 -12.92 -1.25 6.54
CA ASP A 257 -13.52 -2.54 6.91
C ASP A 257 -15.03 -2.55 6.61
N GLN A 258 -15.73 -1.44 6.88
CA GLN A 258 -17.13 -1.23 6.52
C GLN A 258 -17.36 -1.26 5.00
N HIS A 259 -16.52 -0.56 4.22
CA HIS A 259 -16.61 -0.57 2.76
C HIS A 259 -16.35 -1.98 2.19
N MET A 260 -15.40 -2.73 2.75
CA MET A 260 -15.15 -4.12 2.37
C MET A 260 -16.36 -5.02 2.66
N ALA A 261 -16.98 -4.88 3.83
CA ALA A 261 -18.19 -5.63 4.17
C ALA A 261 -19.34 -5.34 3.18
N GLN A 262 -19.64 -4.06 2.94
CA GLN A 262 -20.68 -3.61 2.00
C GLN A 262 -20.43 -4.08 0.56
N LEU A 263 -19.18 -4.22 0.14
CA LEU A 263 -18.83 -4.77 -1.17
C LEU A 263 -19.13 -6.26 -1.23
N LEU A 264 -18.61 -7.03 -0.27
CA LEU A 264 -18.81 -8.48 -0.20
C LEU A 264 -20.30 -8.85 -0.07
N ASP A 265 -21.05 -8.19 0.81
CA ASP A 265 -22.48 -8.48 1.02
C ASP A 265 -23.30 -8.21 -0.24
N ARG A 266 -23.09 -7.08 -0.92
CA ARG A 266 -23.76 -6.80 -2.20
C ARG A 266 -23.38 -7.84 -3.27
N SER A 267 -22.09 -8.17 -3.38
CA SER A 267 -21.61 -9.12 -4.39
C SER A 267 -22.07 -10.56 -4.15
N PHE A 268 -22.25 -10.99 -2.90
CA PHE A 268 -22.89 -12.28 -2.60
C PHE A 268 -24.35 -12.28 -3.07
N ASN A 269 -25.09 -11.21 -2.81
CA ASN A 269 -26.52 -11.09 -3.16
C ASN A 269 -26.77 -10.96 -4.68
N GLN A 270 -25.85 -10.37 -5.45
CA GLN A 270 -25.95 -10.31 -6.92
C GLN A 270 -25.99 -11.69 -7.61
N GLY A 271 -25.27 -12.68 -7.05
CA GLY A 271 -25.23 -14.03 -7.62
C GLY A 271 -26.49 -14.84 -7.35
N SER A 272 -27.16 -14.62 -6.21
CA SER A 272 -28.46 -15.27 -5.94
C SER A 272 -29.55 -14.80 -6.89
N THR A 273 -29.55 -13.53 -7.31
CA THR A 273 -30.53 -13.02 -8.29
C THR A 273 -30.29 -13.59 -9.69
N GLN A 274 -29.02 -13.73 -10.13
CA GLN A 274 -28.72 -14.36 -11.41
C GLN A 274 -29.01 -15.86 -11.41
N LEU A 275 -28.77 -16.58 -10.31
CA LEU A 275 -29.14 -18.00 -10.21
C LEU A 275 -30.66 -18.20 -10.23
N ALA A 276 -31.42 -17.35 -9.53
CA ALA A 276 -32.89 -17.37 -9.57
C ALA A 276 -33.47 -16.98 -10.95
N GLY A 277 -32.85 -16.00 -11.62
CA GLY A 277 -33.19 -15.63 -12.99
C GLY A 277 -32.89 -16.78 -13.98
N ASN A 278 -31.72 -17.40 -13.85
CA ASN A 278 -31.32 -18.48 -14.76
C ASN A 278 -32.11 -19.78 -14.54
N THR A 279 -32.65 -20.07 -13.34
CA THR A 279 -33.62 -21.17 -13.18
C THR A 279 -34.98 -20.85 -13.79
N ALA A 280 -35.39 -19.58 -13.82
CA ALA A 280 -36.59 -19.17 -14.53
C ALA A 280 -36.41 -19.20 -16.07
N THR A 281 -35.21 -18.91 -16.57
CA THR A 281 -34.93 -18.87 -18.02
C THR A 281 -34.49 -20.23 -18.61
N SER A 282 -33.82 -21.11 -17.85
CA SER A 282 -33.36 -22.41 -18.37
C SER A 282 -34.45 -23.48 -18.53
N LEU A 283 -35.65 -23.24 -17.96
CA LEU A 283 -36.84 -24.03 -18.28
C LEU A 283 -37.45 -23.71 -19.66
N ALA A 284 -36.99 -22.65 -20.34
CA ALA A 284 -37.59 -22.15 -21.58
C ALA A 284 -36.70 -22.29 -22.84
N ALA A 285 -35.43 -22.68 -22.72
CA ALA A 285 -34.51 -22.73 -23.86
C ALA A 285 -33.45 -23.83 -23.73
N SER A 286 -33.77 -25.02 -24.23
CA SER A 286 -32.78 -26.08 -24.50
C SER A 286 -33.19 -26.92 -25.72
N THR A 287 -33.13 -26.30 -26.89
CA THR A 287 -32.91 -27.03 -28.15
C THR A 287 -31.78 -26.42 -28.95
N ASP A 288 -31.03 -27.34 -29.54
CA ASP A 288 -29.99 -27.18 -30.57
C ASP A 288 -28.58 -26.73 -30.15
N THR A 289 -27.62 -27.40 -30.78
CA THR A 289 -26.19 -27.37 -30.49
C THR A 289 -25.42 -27.37 -31.80
N LYS A 290 -24.49 -26.43 -31.99
CA LYS A 290 -23.42 -26.63 -32.97
C LYS A 290 -22.07 -26.10 -32.51
N LYS A 291 -21.07 -26.96 -32.65
CA LYS A 291 -19.64 -26.68 -32.49
C LYS A 291 -19.14 -25.96 -33.74
N ASP A 292 -18.07 -25.18 -33.62
CA ASP A 292 -16.91 -25.44 -34.47
C ASP A 292 -15.58 -24.91 -33.91
N LYS A 293 -14.47 -25.24 -34.60
CA LYS A 293 -13.11 -25.39 -34.02
C LYS A 293 -11.99 -24.62 -34.76
N ILE A 294 -11.11 -24.00 -33.97
CA ILE A 294 -9.62 -23.94 -34.09
C ILE A 294 -8.98 -23.15 -35.26
N LEU A 295 -7.77 -22.62 -34.96
CA LEU A 295 -6.58 -22.25 -35.80
C LEU A 295 -6.25 -20.75 -35.71
N VAL A 296 -5.35 -20.26 -34.85
CA VAL A 296 -3.90 -20.51 -34.68
C VAL A 296 -3.07 -20.28 -35.95
N SER A 297 -2.32 -19.18 -35.97
CA SER A 297 -1.04 -19.08 -36.71
C SER A 297 -0.08 -18.06 -36.08
N LYS A 298 1.23 -18.37 -36.19
CA LYS A 298 2.44 -17.57 -35.90
C LYS A 298 3.53 -18.18 -36.78
N PRO A 299 4.48 -17.42 -37.37
CA PRO A 299 5.83 -17.42 -36.79
C PRO A 299 6.78 -16.22 -37.12
N LYS A 300 7.82 -16.02 -36.27
CA LYS A 300 9.22 -15.55 -36.55
C LYS A 300 9.41 -14.17 -37.28
N SER A 301 10.56 -13.46 -37.23
CA SER A 301 11.93 -13.76 -36.77
C SER A 301 12.71 -12.52 -36.24
N ALA A 302 13.99 -12.72 -35.91
CA ALA A 302 15.07 -11.83 -35.42
C ALA A 302 15.38 -10.56 -36.29
N ALA A 303 16.35 -9.65 -36.02
CA ALA A 303 17.54 -9.68 -35.15
C ALA A 303 18.06 -8.25 -34.73
N ALA A 304 19.24 -8.23 -34.10
CA ALA A 304 19.97 -7.16 -33.39
C ALA A 304 20.53 -6.01 -34.30
N ILE A 305 21.36 -5.02 -33.91
CA ILE A 305 22.48 -4.95 -32.92
C ILE A 305 22.77 -3.49 -32.43
N GLU A 306 23.73 -3.34 -31.50
CA GLU A 306 24.52 -2.15 -31.10
C GLU A 306 23.95 -1.17 -30.03
N ARG A 307 24.69 -0.08 -29.69
CA ARG A 307 25.85 0.07 -28.76
C ARG A 307 26.15 1.58 -28.52
N GLY A 308 26.60 1.95 -27.31
CA GLY A 308 27.15 3.28 -26.95
C GLY A 308 26.84 3.66 -25.48
N THR A 309 27.71 3.40 -24.49
CA THR A 309 28.89 4.17 -24.01
C THR A 309 28.61 5.50 -23.27
N GLU A 310 28.88 5.46 -21.94
CA GLU A 310 29.57 6.50 -21.13
C GLU A 310 28.85 7.82 -20.77
N SER A 311 29.14 8.54 -19.66
CA SER A 311 29.84 8.26 -18.37
C SER A 311 29.53 9.37 -17.34
N SER A 312 29.85 9.14 -16.05
CA SER A 312 30.45 10.09 -15.08
C SER A 312 29.73 10.34 -13.72
N VAL A 313 30.52 10.82 -12.74
CA VAL A 313 30.35 10.66 -11.27
C VAL A 313 30.70 11.95 -10.49
N ARG A 314 30.00 12.22 -9.37
CA ARG A 314 30.43 12.93 -8.12
C ARG A 314 29.22 13.00 -7.15
N SER A 315 29.24 12.62 -5.86
CA SER A 315 30.08 12.96 -4.68
C SER A 315 30.15 14.46 -4.34
N ALA A 316 30.13 14.95 -3.09
CA ALA A 316 29.63 14.50 -1.76
C ALA A 316 30.06 15.59 -0.72
N SER A 317 29.29 15.90 0.34
CA SER A 317 29.81 16.35 1.67
C SER A 317 28.73 16.79 2.69
N LYS A 318 29.13 16.81 3.97
CA LYS A 318 28.45 17.25 5.21
C LYS A 318 29.43 18.21 5.96
N PRO A 319 28.99 19.02 6.95
CA PRO A 319 29.19 18.63 8.36
C PRO A 319 28.06 19.11 9.33
N ALA A 320 28.26 19.02 10.65
CA ALA A 320 27.24 19.18 11.70
C ALA A 320 27.77 19.91 12.96
N SER A 321 26.88 20.31 13.89
CA SER A 321 27.19 20.53 15.32
C SER A 321 25.94 20.43 16.23
N ASN A 322 26.12 20.42 17.55
CA ASN A 322 25.13 20.09 18.61
C ASN A 322 25.01 21.20 19.68
N SER A 323 23.80 21.39 20.27
CA SER A 323 23.54 21.59 21.72
C SER A 323 22.01 21.61 22.02
N PRO A 324 21.51 21.23 23.21
CA PRO A 324 20.09 20.93 23.45
C PRO A 324 19.24 22.14 23.94
N PRO A 325 17.93 22.23 23.66
CA PRO A 325 17.08 23.36 24.04
C PRO A 325 16.20 23.08 25.27
N GLN A 326 15.91 24.13 26.06
CA GLN A 326 14.92 24.06 27.14
C GLN A 326 13.48 24.10 26.61
N VAL A 327 12.56 23.48 27.36
CA VAL A 327 11.13 23.41 27.02
C VAL A 327 10.40 24.68 27.48
N GLN A 328 9.92 25.49 26.54
CA GLN A 328 8.97 26.60 26.82
C GLN A 328 7.58 26.31 26.27
N LYS A 329 6.56 26.81 26.97
CA LYS A 329 5.14 26.72 26.59
C LYS A 329 4.80 27.88 25.62
N PRO A 330 3.91 27.72 24.62
CA PRO A 330 3.98 28.54 23.40
C PRO A 330 3.34 29.92 23.56
N ALA A 331 4.04 30.95 23.07
CA ALA A 331 3.42 32.20 22.63
C ALA A 331 2.92 32.06 21.17
N LEU A 332 1.82 32.72 20.82
CA LEU A 332 1.32 32.76 19.43
C LEU A 332 2.30 33.54 18.54
N GLN A 333 2.64 32.96 17.38
CA GLN A 333 3.46 33.55 16.32
C GLN A 333 2.68 33.44 14.99
N PRO A 334 2.93 34.32 13.98
CA PRO A 334 1.86 34.85 13.12
C PRO A 334 1.25 33.89 12.08
N SER A 335 -0.05 34.10 11.87
CA SER A 335 -1.06 33.29 11.14
C SER A 335 -0.92 33.20 9.60
N ASN A 336 0.27 33.48 9.07
CA ASN A 336 0.60 33.32 7.66
C ASN A 336 1.96 32.64 7.43
N SER A 337 2.61 32.15 8.50
CA SER A 337 3.84 31.38 8.40
C SER A 337 3.55 29.92 8.07
N TRP A 338 4.48 29.28 7.34
CA TRP A 338 4.47 27.84 7.12
C TRP A 338 5.49 27.15 8.03
N SER A 339 5.26 25.87 8.26
CA SER A 339 6.12 25.01 9.06
C SER A 339 6.22 23.63 8.44
N VAL A 340 7.23 22.89 8.88
CA VAL A 340 7.42 21.48 8.55
C VAL A 340 7.38 20.68 9.85
N GLN A 341 6.36 19.83 9.99
CA GLN A 341 6.23 18.91 11.11
C GLN A 341 7.00 17.61 10.83
N ILE A 342 8.01 17.33 11.65
CA ILE A 342 8.88 16.14 11.53
C ILE A 342 8.15 14.89 12.04
N GLY A 343 7.44 15.03 13.16
CA GLY A 343 6.74 13.91 13.77
C GLY A 343 5.95 14.29 15.02
N SER A 344 5.35 13.29 15.64
CA SER A 344 4.76 13.35 16.97
C SER A 344 5.23 12.14 17.76
N TYR A 345 5.82 12.37 18.93
CA TYR A 345 6.54 11.38 19.73
C TYR A 345 5.93 11.31 21.14
N GLN A 346 6.13 10.19 21.85
CA GLN A 346 5.63 10.03 23.22
C GLN A 346 6.53 10.75 24.25
N GLU A 347 7.81 10.92 23.93
CA GLU A 347 8.84 11.54 24.77
C GLU A 347 9.23 12.92 24.20
N SER A 348 9.43 13.90 25.08
CA SER A 348 9.85 15.26 24.70
C SER A 348 11.24 15.26 24.07
N ASP A 349 12.20 14.57 24.69
CA ASP A 349 13.61 14.56 24.27
C ASP A 349 13.75 13.95 22.87
N ARG A 350 12.96 12.91 22.58
CA ARG A 350 12.89 12.31 21.25
C ARG A 350 12.31 13.27 20.21
N ALA A 351 11.32 14.10 20.57
CA ALA A 351 10.80 15.13 19.68
C ALA A 351 11.85 16.23 19.43
N HIS A 352 12.57 16.69 20.46
CA HIS A 352 13.65 17.67 20.33
C HIS A 352 14.79 17.13 19.47
N ALA A 353 15.32 15.94 19.78
CA ALA A 353 16.41 15.32 19.02
C ALA A 353 16.06 15.14 17.53
N GLN A 354 14.82 14.80 17.20
CA GLN A 354 14.36 14.64 15.83
C GLN A 354 14.17 15.99 15.11
N ALA A 355 13.67 17.02 15.80
CA ALA A 355 13.60 18.38 15.25
C ALA A 355 15.01 18.96 15.00
N GLN A 356 15.94 18.79 15.94
CA GLN A 356 17.33 19.20 15.79
C GLN A 356 18.07 18.41 14.70
N ALA A 357 17.79 17.12 14.53
CA ALA A 357 18.34 16.34 13.43
C ALA A 357 17.84 16.87 12.07
N ALA A 358 16.58 17.29 11.98
CA ALA A 358 16.00 17.89 10.78
C ALA A 358 16.59 19.28 10.46
N ALA A 359 16.79 20.13 11.48
CA ALA A 359 17.36 21.48 11.33
C ALA A 359 18.80 21.49 10.73
N ARG A 360 19.52 20.36 10.72
CA ARG A 360 20.83 20.23 10.06
C ARG A 360 20.75 20.20 8.53
N TRP A 361 19.56 19.98 7.97
CA TRP A 361 19.37 19.73 6.54
C TRP A 361 18.56 20.82 5.84
N VAL A 362 17.76 21.57 6.59
CA VAL A 362 16.82 22.56 6.07
C VAL A 362 16.69 23.71 7.08
N PRO A 363 16.46 24.95 6.63
CA PRO A 363 16.25 26.08 7.53
C PRO A 363 14.95 25.91 8.34
N GLY A 364 14.83 26.69 9.42
CA GLY A 364 13.64 26.79 10.26
C GLY A 364 13.96 26.65 11.74
N GLU A 365 13.15 27.31 12.58
CA GLU A 365 13.33 27.29 14.04
C GLU A 365 12.73 26.00 14.64
N VAL A 366 13.50 25.33 15.50
CA VAL A 366 13.07 24.10 16.19
C VAL A 366 12.05 24.43 17.27
N VAL A 367 10.81 23.96 17.07
CA VAL A 367 9.74 24.07 18.08
C VAL A 367 9.12 22.71 18.34
N VAL A 368 9.02 22.34 19.62
CA VAL A 368 8.32 21.14 20.08
C VAL A 368 7.09 21.57 20.87
N THR A 369 5.90 21.23 20.38
CA THR A 369 4.63 21.56 21.03
C THR A 369 4.02 20.31 21.68
N GLU A 370 3.64 20.38 22.94
CA GLU A 370 2.78 19.38 23.56
C GLU A 370 1.38 19.43 22.94
N VAL A 371 0.84 18.26 22.55
CA VAL A 371 -0.49 18.10 21.96
C VAL A 371 -1.14 16.81 22.46
N GLU A 372 -2.45 16.84 22.66
CA GLU A 372 -3.21 15.63 22.95
C GLU A 372 -3.77 15.02 21.66
N ILE A 373 -3.55 13.72 21.46
CA ILE A 373 -4.04 12.98 20.28
C ILE A 373 -4.67 11.68 20.77
N SER A 374 -6.00 11.56 20.66
CA SER A 374 -6.77 10.38 21.09
C SER A 374 -6.54 10.00 22.57
N ASN A 375 -6.74 10.98 23.46
CA ASN A 375 -6.51 10.89 24.92
C ASN A 375 -5.10 10.42 25.30
N ARG A 376 -4.09 10.85 24.52
CA ARG A 376 -2.67 10.60 24.79
C ARG A 376 -1.85 11.86 24.56
N LYS A 377 -1.08 12.25 25.58
CA LYS A 377 -0.08 13.31 25.52
C LYS A 377 1.04 12.92 24.54
N MET A 378 1.34 13.81 23.60
CA MET A 378 2.32 13.62 22.52
C MET A 378 3.09 14.93 22.30
N TYR A 379 4.35 14.85 21.90
CA TYR A 379 5.21 16.00 21.60
C TYR A 379 5.40 16.11 20.08
N ARG A 380 4.92 17.20 19.50
CA ARG A 380 4.92 17.47 18.06
C ARG A 380 6.15 18.30 17.68
N ALA A 381 7.09 17.66 17.00
CA ALA A 381 8.33 18.27 16.50
C ALA A 381 8.07 19.04 15.19
N ARG A 382 8.46 20.31 15.14
CA ARG A 382 8.32 21.19 13.97
C ARG A 382 9.58 22.02 13.73
N LEU A 383 9.75 22.41 12.47
CA LEU A 383 10.56 23.55 12.03
C LEU A 383 9.61 24.66 11.58
N ILE A 384 9.64 25.83 12.22
CA ILE A 384 8.75 26.96 11.94
C ILE A 384 9.50 28.13 11.27
N GLY A 385 8.78 29.20 10.92
CA GLY A 385 9.37 30.39 10.30
C GLY A 385 9.66 30.25 8.80
N LEU A 386 8.96 29.35 8.11
CA LEU A 386 9.16 29.08 6.68
C LEU A 386 8.10 29.78 5.82
N GLN A 387 8.49 30.14 4.60
CA GLN A 387 7.53 30.44 3.53
C GLN A 387 7.03 29.14 2.89
N GLU A 388 5.93 29.19 2.13
CA GLU A 388 5.33 28.00 1.52
C GLU A 388 6.31 27.19 0.66
N HIS A 389 7.03 27.88 -0.24
CA HIS A 389 7.99 27.24 -1.13
C HIS A 389 9.16 26.61 -0.34
N GLN A 390 9.62 27.29 0.72
CA GLN A 390 10.67 26.80 1.62
C GLN A 390 10.19 25.56 2.37
N ALA A 391 8.97 25.57 2.92
CA ALA A 391 8.39 24.42 3.61
C ALA A 391 8.24 23.20 2.69
N ARG A 392 7.80 23.41 1.43
CA ARG A 392 7.72 22.34 0.42
C ARG A 392 9.11 21.77 0.07
N ASN A 393 10.11 22.62 -0.19
CA ASN A 393 11.47 22.21 -0.53
C ASN A 393 12.21 21.55 0.66
N ALA A 394 12.00 22.08 1.86
CA ALA A 394 12.48 21.49 3.11
C ALA A 394 11.89 20.09 3.29
N CYS A 395 10.60 19.92 3.04
CA CYS A 395 9.93 18.63 3.17
C CYS A 395 10.47 17.56 2.21
N GLN A 396 10.71 17.93 0.95
CA GLN A 396 11.35 17.07 -0.03
C GLN A 396 12.77 16.68 0.39
N SER A 397 13.54 17.63 0.94
CA SER A 397 14.92 17.40 1.38
C SER A 397 15.00 16.50 2.62
N LEU A 398 14.14 16.71 3.61
CA LEU A 398 14.03 15.82 4.78
C LEU A 398 13.58 14.41 4.41
N THR A 399 12.62 14.29 3.49
CA THR A 399 12.14 12.98 3.01
C THR A 399 13.26 12.21 2.30
N ARG A 400 14.15 12.89 1.55
CA ARG A 400 15.36 12.27 0.95
C ARG A 400 16.35 11.75 2.00
N GLN A 401 16.37 12.34 3.19
CA GLN A 401 17.18 11.87 4.34
C GLN A 401 16.46 10.81 5.20
N GLY A 402 15.33 10.27 4.73
CA GLY A 402 14.52 9.29 5.46
C GLY A 402 13.76 9.87 6.66
N MET A 403 13.76 11.19 6.85
CA MET A 403 13.08 11.84 7.95
C MET A 403 11.59 12.01 7.65
N GLY A 404 10.77 11.94 8.70
CA GLY A 404 9.36 12.28 8.59
C GLY A 404 9.17 13.75 8.23
N CYS A 405 8.18 14.05 7.39
CA CYS A 405 7.79 15.42 7.10
C CYS A 405 6.29 15.52 6.76
N LEU A 406 5.67 16.60 7.23
CA LEU A 406 4.39 17.14 6.78
C LEU A 406 4.50 18.66 6.69
N VAL A 407 4.18 19.26 5.53
CA VAL A 407 4.04 20.71 5.38
C VAL A 407 2.74 21.16 6.07
N VAL A 408 2.81 22.18 6.93
CA VAL A 408 1.70 22.68 7.75
C VAL A 408 1.71 24.21 7.72
N ARG A 409 0.60 24.84 7.30
CA ARG A 409 0.36 26.27 7.53
C ARG A 409 -0.01 26.47 9.00
N LEU A 410 0.60 27.45 9.66
CA LEU A 410 0.35 27.79 11.07
C LEU A 410 -0.80 28.80 11.21
#